data_AF-U5EC16-F1
#
_entry.id   AF-U5EC16-F1
#
_cell.length_a   1.000
_cell.length_b   1.000
_cell.length_c   1.000
_cell.angle_alpha   90.00
_cell.angle_beta   90.00
_cell.angle_gamma   90.00
#
_symmetry.space_group_name_H-M   'P 1'
#
loop_
_entity.id
_entity.type
_entity.pdbx_description
1 polymer ?
#
loop_
_entity_poly.entity_id
_entity_poly.type
_entity_poly.pdbx_seq_one_letter_code
_entity_poly.pdbx_strand_id
1 'polypeptide(L)'
;MQRNMTLFKAIRAAATVGVVAAAAAMLAPAASATVTSIGIEPSVTLGAHRYGTTCTYNVSVTVDDDTKRVYFFEEGQGPSGFADAMPSGGVAKTTWTPSRPGITYIYAVQPDAWPETRQVVDVGTGIDLGSACVAV
;
A
#
# COMPACT_ATOMS: atom_id res chain seq x y z
N MET A 1 -29.07 -50.16 61.55
CA MET A 1 -29.93 -51.20 60.96
C MET A 1 -29.88 -51.07 59.44
N GLN A 2 -29.65 -52.18 58.74
CA GLN A 2 -29.34 -52.30 57.32
C GLN A 2 -30.54 -52.07 56.37
N ARG A 3 -30.20 -51.56 55.17
CA ARG A 3 -30.69 -51.88 53.81
C ARG A 3 -32.19 -51.89 53.53
N ASN A 4 -32.57 -51.16 52.48
CA ASN A 4 -33.24 -51.80 51.35
C ASN A 4 -32.97 -51.07 50.03
N MET A 5 -32.24 -51.77 49.15
CA MET A 5 -32.18 -51.51 47.71
C MET A 5 -33.37 -52.22 47.06
N THR A 6 -34.14 -51.51 46.24
CA THR A 6 -34.76 -52.11 45.04
C THR A 6 -35.04 -51.04 44.00
N LEU A 7 -34.33 -51.14 42.88
CA LEU A 7 -34.60 -50.52 41.57
C LEU A 7 -36.07 -50.70 41.18
N PHE A 8 -36.67 -49.77 40.43
CA PHE A 8 -37.42 -50.09 39.20
C PHE A 8 -37.65 -48.85 38.30
N LYS A 9 -37.27 -49.05 37.03
CA LYS A 9 -37.77 -48.44 35.78
C LYS A 9 -37.30 -47.04 35.33
N ALA A 10 -36.56 -47.11 34.23
CA ALA A 10 -36.11 -46.07 33.32
C ALA A 10 -37.26 -45.36 32.55
N ILE A 11 -36.95 -44.19 31.95
CA ILE A 11 -37.15 -43.79 30.53
C ILE A 11 -37.49 -42.28 30.35
N ARG A 12 -36.71 -41.62 29.45
CA ARG A 12 -36.81 -40.30 28.75
C ARG A 12 -36.39 -39.05 29.54
N ALA A 13 -35.19 -38.51 29.30
CA ALA A 13 -34.81 -37.65 28.17
C ALA A 13 -35.55 -36.31 28.14
N ALA A 14 -34.88 -35.25 28.61
CA ALA A 14 -34.85 -33.92 28.00
C ALA A 14 -33.79 -33.08 28.72
N ALA A 15 -32.55 -33.13 28.24
CA ALA A 15 -31.54 -32.15 28.60
C ALA A 15 -31.81 -30.88 27.81
N THR A 16 -32.33 -29.83 28.45
CA THR A 16 -32.33 -28.47 27.87
C THR A 16 -31.15 -27.71 28.45
N VAL A 17 -29.98 -27.93 27.88
CA VAL A 17 -28.83 -27.03 28.06
C VAL A 17 -29.14 -25.76 27.28
N GLY A 18 -29.33 -24.64 27.98
CA GLY A 18 -29.51 -23.33 27.36
C GLY A 18 -28.24 -22.96 26.59
N VAL A 19 -28.38 -22.77 25.28
CA VAL A 19 -27.30 -22.38 24.37
C VAL A 19 -26.86 -20.94 24.70
N VAL A 20 -25.59 -20.77 25.06
CA VAL A 20 -24.95 -19.45 25.15
C VAL A 20 -24.82 -18.92 23.71
N ALA A 21 -25.56 -17.86 23.38
CA ALA A 21 -25.41 -17.18 22.10
C ALA A 21 -24.06 -16.43 22.08
N ALA A 22 -23.05 -17.02 21.44
CA ALA A 22 -21.80 -16.33 21.17
C ALA A 22 -22.05 -15.28 20.07
N ALA A 23 -22.02 -14.00 20.45
CA ALA A 23 -22.00 -12.90 19.48
C ALA A 23 -20.62 -12.91 18.79
N ALA A 24 -20.54 -13.45 17.58
CA ALA A 24 -19.37 -13.28 16.73
C ALA A 24 -19.34 -11.83 16.24
N ALA A 25 -18.66 -10.95 16.97
CA ALA A 25 -18.29 -9.65 16.45
C ALA A 25 -17.31 -9.88 15.28
N MET A 26 -17.79 -9.77 14.05
CA MET A 26 -16.92 -9.72 12.89
C MET A 26 -16.11 -8.43 12.97
N LEU A 27 -14.87 -8.53 13.44
CA LEU A 27 -13.87 -7.49 13.22
C LEU A 27 -13.57 -7.51 11.73
N ALA A 28 -14.30 -6.73 10.94
CA ALA A 28 -13.91 -6.46 9.56
C ALA A 28 -12.48 -5.88 9.61
N PRO A 29 -11.54 -6.39 8.79
CA PRO A 29 -10.25 -5.74 8.63
C PRO A 29 -10.51 -4.27 8.30
N ALA A 30 -9.90 -3.34 9.03
CA ALA A 30 -9.89 -1.95 8.60
C ALA A 30 -9.28 -1.95 7.19
N ALA A 31 -10.03 -1.47 6.21
CA ALA A 31 -9.51 -1.27 4.86
C ALA A 31 -8.38 -0.23 4.97
N SER A 32 -7.15 -0.72 5.06
CA SER A 32 -5.95 0.11 5.03
C SER A 32 -5.73 0.46 3.57
N ALA A 33 -5.98 1.71 3.19
CA ALA A 33 -5.56 2.25 1.91
C ALA A 33 -4.06 2.04 1.77
N THR A 34 -3.62 1.19 0.85
CA THR A 34 -2.24 0.74 0.75
C THR A 34 -1.78 0.89 -0.69
N VAL A 35 -0.67 1.60 -0.85
CA VAL A 35 0.08 1.60 -2.11
C VAL A 35 0.72 0.23 -2.31
N THR A 36 0.40 -0.43 -3.43
CA THR A 36 0.88 -1.79 -3.73
C THR A 36 2.06 -1.82 -4.68
N SER A 37 2.21 -0.82 -5.55
CA SER A 37 3.36 -0.70 -6.45
C SER A 37 3.55 0.72 -6.97
N ILE A 38 4.79 1.02 -7.39
CA ILE A 38 5.18 2.29 -8.02
C ILE A 38 5.92 1.95 -9.32
N GLY A 39 5.39 2.41 -10.45
CA GLY A 39 6.02 2.34 -11.76
C GLY A 39 6.48 3.71 -12.21
N ILE A 40 7.66 3.78 -12.85
CA ILE A 40 8.24 5.00 -13.39
C ILE A 40 8.70 4.73 -14.83
N GLU A 41 8.25 5.57 -15.77
CA GLU A 41 8.49 5.41 -17.20
C GLU A 41 8.95 6.73 -17.86
N PRO A 42 9.85 6.68 -18.85
CA PRO A 42 10.64 5.52 -19.23
C PRO A 42 11.65 5.14 -18.12
N SER A 43 11.84 3.84 -17.90
CA SER A 43 12.77 3.33 -16.87
C SER A 43 14.22 3.23 -17.35
N VAL A 44 14.47 3.59 -18.61
CA VAL A 44 15.79 3.54 -19.26
C VAL A 44 16.11 4.90 -19.88
N THR A 45 17.20 5.48 -19.40
CA THR A 45 17.89 6.61 -20.02
C THR A 45 19.19 6.13 -20.67
N LEU A 46 19.75 6.95 -21.55
CA LEU A 46 21.10 6.71 -22.05
C LEU A 46 22.09 7.13 -20.96
N GLY A 47 23.11 6.32 -20.66
CA GLY A 47 24.17 6.69 -19.71
C GLY A 47 24.30 5.74 -18.51
N ALA A 48 24.89 6.25 -17.43
CA ALA A 48 25.28 5.45 -16.26
C ALA A 48 24.15 5.31 -15.23
N HIS A 49 23.21 6.26 -15.23
CA HIS A 49 22.08 6.29 -14.31
C HIS A 49 20.77 5.96 -15.01
N ARG A 50 19.75 5.55 -14.25
CA ARG A 50 18.42 5.20 -14.78
C ARG A 50 17.51 6.40 -15.02
N TYR A 51 17.75 7.49 -14.29
CA TYR A 51 17.01 8.74 -14.40
C TYR A 51 17.99 9.92 -14.33
N GLY A 52 17.63 11.03 -14.97
CA GLY A 52 18.43 12.24 -14.99
C GLY A 52 17.60 13.44 -14.53
N THR A 53 18.23 14.35 -13.80
CA THR A 53 17.67 15.70 -13.55
C THR A 53 17.30 16.37 -14.88
N THR A 54 16.36 17.33 -14.89
CA THR A 54 15.83 18.00 -16.09
C THR A 54 14.92 17.16 -16.99
N CYS A 55 14.96 15.83 -16.90
CA CYS A 55 14.08 14.95 -17.65
C CYS A 55 12.80 14.66 -16.88
N THR A 56 11.67 14.52 -17.58
CA THR A 56 10.37 14.25 -16.96
C THR A 56 9.91 12.82 -17.23
N TYR A 57 9.43 12.16 -16.18
CA TYR A 57 8.99 10.77 -16.18
C TYR A 57 7.53 10.66 -15.77
N ASN A 58 6.81 9.70 -16.31
CA ASN A 58 5.48 9.32 -15.86
C ASN A 58 5.59 8.39 -14.65
N VAL A 59 4.87 8.70 -13.59
CA VAL A 59 4.76 7.88 -12.39
C VAL A 59 3.36 7.34 -12.28
N SER A 60 3.24 6.03 -12.11
CA SER A 60 1.97 5.33 -11.88
C SER A 60 2.04 4.56 -10.58
N VAL A 61 1.05 4.75 -9.71
CA VAL A 61 0.98 4.10 -8.40
C VAL A 61 -0.30 3.31 -8.29
N THR A 62 -0.17 2.00 -8.06
CA THR A 62 -1.32 1.12 -7.86
C THR A 62 -1.73 1.12 -6.39
N VAL A 63 -3.02 1.25 -6.11
CA VAL A 63 -3.62 1.27 -4.78
C VAL A 63 -4.76 0.27 -4.67
N ASP A 64 -5.12 -0.09 -3.45
CA ASP A 64 -6.33 -0.89 -3.15
C ASP A 64 -7.54 -0.03 -2.73
N ASP A 65 -7.32 1.24 -2.40
CA ASP A 65 -8.36 2.21 -2.02
C ASP A 65 -8.32 3.44 -2.95
N ASP A 66 -9.33 3.55 -3.82
CA ASP A 66 -9.46 4.69 -4.75
C ASP A 66 -10.03 5.96 -4.10
N THR A 67 -10.46 5.90 -2.84
CA THR A 67 -11.11 7.03 -2.16
C THR A 67 -10.11 7.98 -1.49
N LYS A 68 -8.85 7.56 -1.36
CA LYS A 68 -7.80 8.34 -0.71
C LYS A 68 -6.76 8.82 -1.71
N ARG A 69 -6.36 10.08 -1.55
CA ARG A 69 -5.28 10.71 -2.32
C ARG A 69 -3.94 10.04 -2.04
N VAL A 70 -3.13 9.88 -3.09
CA VAL A 70 -1.74 9.47 -3.00
C VAL A 70 -0.86 10.73 -3.00
N TYR A 71 0.09 10.79 -2.07
CA TYR A 71 1.13 11.81 -2.00
C TYR A 71 2.47 11.21 -2.42
N PHE A 72 3.25 11.96 -3.18
CA PHE A 72 4.48 11.48 -3.81
C PHE A 72 5.68 12.30 -3.33
N PHE A 73 6.73 11.60 -2.91
CA PHE A 73 7.93 12.23 -2.33
C PHE A 73 9.20 11.68 -2.95
N GLU A 74 10.23 12.53 -2.99
CA GLU A 74 11.60 12.09 -3.18
C GLU A 74 12.26 11.86 -1.81
N GLU A 75 13.31 11.06 -1.78
CA GLU A 75 14.16 10.94 -0.61
C GLU A 75 14.71 12.30 -0.12
N GLY A 76 14.45 12.59 1.16
CA GLY A 76 14.87 13.81 1.81
C GLY A 76 14.05 15.04 1.42
N GLN A 77 12.95 14.87 0.68
CA GLN A 77 12.00 15.97 0.49
C GLN A 77 11.16 16.22 1.74
N GLY A 78 10.77 17.49 1.92
CA GLY A 78 9.91 17.93 3.01
C GLY A 78 8.43 17.54 2.82
N PRO A 79 7.54 18.06 3.68
CA PRO A 79 6.14 17.61 3.76
C PRO A 79 5.30 17.92 2.52
N SER A 80 5.78 18.75 1.60
CA SER A 80 5.05 19.10 0.38
C SER A 80 5.08 18.02 -0.68
N GLY A 81 6.08 17.14 -0.67
CA GLY A 81 6.33 16.22 -1.78
C GLY A 81 6.53 16.95 -3.11
N PHE A 82 6.54 16.18 -4.21
CA PHE A 82 6.58 16.75 -5.56
C PHE A 82 5.23 16.73 -6.26
N ALA A 83 4.29 15.88 -5.82
CA ALA A 83 2.96 15.79 -6.40
C ALA A 83 1.98 15.10 -5.44
N ASP A 84 0.70 15.21 -5.79
CA ASP A 84 -0.39 14.45 -5.21
C ASP A 84 -1.46 14.15 -6.28
N ALA A 85 -2.11 12.99 -6.20
CA ALA A 85 -3.11 12.57 -7.18
C ALA A 85 -4.19 11.69 -6.55
N MET A 86 -5.43 11.87 -7.00
CA MET A 86 -6.52 10.95 -6.66
C MET A 86 -6.43 9.73 -7.59
N PRO A 87 -6.45 8.50 -7.06
CA PRO A 87 -6.54 7.31 -7.87
C PRO A 87 -7.84 7.27 -8.70
N SER A 88 -7.78 6.61 -9.86
CA SER A 88 -8.94 6.30 -10.68
C SER A 88 -8.76 4.91 -11.29
N GLY A 89 -9.59 3.95 -10.89
CA GLY A 89 -9.50 2.58 -11.37
C GLY A 89 -8.29 1.84 -10.80
N GLY A 90 -7.98 2.07 -9.52
CA GLY A 90 -6.87 1.46 -8.80
C GLY A 90 -5.52 2.13 -9.02
N VAL A 91 -5.45 3.24 -9.78
CA VAL A 91 -4.18 3.85 -10.18
C VAL A 91 -4.18 5.37 -10.03
N ALA A 92 -3.22 5.90 -9.26
CA ALA A 92 -2.88 7.31 -9.24
C ALA A 92 -1.73 7.59 -10.21
N LYS A 93 -1.81 8.69 -10.97
CA LYS A 93 -0.81 9.05 -11.99
C LYS A 93 -0.33 10.47 -11.80
N THR A 94 0.96 10.69 -12.01
CA THR A 94 1.58 12.01 -12.02
C THR A 94 2.83 12.02 -12.91
N THR A 95 3.49 13.15 -13.03
CA THR A 95 4.83 13.26 -13.59
C THR A 95 5.85 13.58 -12.50
N TRP A 96 7.10 13.20 -12.75
CA TRP A 96 8.23 13.45 -11.87
C TRP A 96 9.41 13.94 -12.67
N THR A 97 9.98 15.06 -12.26
CA THR A 97 11.28 15.56 -12.73
C THR A 97 12.21 15.55 -11.52
N PRO A 98 13.31 14.78 -11.53
CA PRO A 98 14.18 14.68 -10.37
C PRO A 98 14.71 16.05 -9.95
N SER A 99 14.54 16.41 -8.67
CA SER A 99 14.94 17.73 -8.17
C SER A 99 16.46 17.89 -8.04
N ARG A 100 17.18 16.77 -7.85
CA ARG A 100 18.63 16.72 -7.67
C ARG A 100 19.19 15.33 -7.98
N PRO A 101 20.48 15.21 -8.34
CA PRO A 101 21.15 13.92 -8.44
C PRO A 101 21.28 13.23 -7.06
N GLY A 102 21.50 11.92 -7.07
CA GLY A 102 21.75 11.11 -5.87
C GLY A 102 20.51 10.74 -5.07
N ILE A 103 19.31 11.00 -5.57
CA ILE A 103 18.07 10.47 -4.99
C ILE A 103 18.06 8.96 -5.18
N THR A 104 17.83 8.21 -4.11
CA THR A 104 17.82 6.74 -4.16
C THR A 104 16.42 6.13 -4.01
N TYR A 105 15.45 6.91 -3.51
CA TYR A 105 14.06 6.47 -3.35
C TYR A 105 13.03 7.52 -3.78
N ILE A 106 11.95 7.03 -4.39
CA ILE A 106 10.65 7.71 -4.45
C ILE A 106 9.68 7.00 -3.53
N TYR A 107 8.85 7.76 -2.82
CA TYR A 107 7.82 7.26 -1.93
C TYR A 107 6.44 7.61 -2.47
N ALA A 108 5.49 6.72 -2.23
CA ALA A 108 4.08 6.99 -2.42
C ALA A 108 3.30 6.51 -1.20
N VAL A 109 2.41 7.37 -0.70
CA VAL A 109 1.69 7.13 0.55
C VAL A 109 0.24 7.58 0.42
N GLN A 110 -0.68 6.78 0.96
CA GLN A 110 -2.05 7.18 1.25
C GLN A 110 -2.19 7.47 2.76
N PRO A 111 -3.10 8.37 3.17
CA PRO A 111 -3.38 8.59 4.58
C PRO A 111 -3.66 7.27 5.32
N ASP A 112 -3.05 7.15 6.50
CA ASP A 112 -3.15 5.99 7.38
C ASP A 112 -2.49 4.69 6.86
N ALA A 113 -1.76 4.77 5.73
CA ALA A 113 -1.01 3.65 5.15
C ALA A 113 0.41 3.57 5.73
N TRP A 114 0.70 2.50 6.48
CA TRP A 114 2.05 2.27 7.01
C TRP A 114 2.44 0.78 6.91
N PRO A 115 3.69 0.45 6.56
CA PRO A 115 4.77 1.35 6.15
C PRO A 115 4.55 1.94 4.74
N GLU A 116 5.24 3.05 4.45
CA GLU A 116 5.22 3.68 3.13
C GLU A 116 5.83 2.77 2.06
N THR A 117 5.25 2.76 0.86
CA THR A 117 5.81 2.05 -0.29
C THR A 117 6.85 2.93 -0.97
N ARG A 118 7.99 2.32 -1.33
CA ARG A 118 9.11 3.01 -1.97
C ARG A 118 9.58 2.30 -3.23
N GLN A 119 10.07 3.08 -4.18
CA GLN A 119 10.71 2.62 -5.39
C GLN A 119 12.17 3.04 -5.40
N VAL A 120 13.08 2.08 -5.62
CA VAL A 120 14.50 2.40 -5.80
C VAL A 120 14.67 3.13 -7.11
N VAL A 121 15.27 4.31 -7.05
CA VAL A 121 15.69 5.10 -8.21
C VAL A 121 17.21 5.28 -8.18
N ASP A 122 17.76 5.67 -9.32
CA ASP A 122 19.17 6.00 -9.47
C ASP A 122 19.25 7.23 -10.37
N VAL A 123 19.49 8.39 -9.75
CA VAL A 123 19.38 9.70 -10.38
C VAL A 123 20.76 10.32 -10.58
N GLY A 124 21.13 10.52 -11.84
CA GLY A 124 22.31 11.29 -12.26
C GLY A 124 21.97 12.72 -12.71
N THR A 125 22.97 13.40 -13.26
CA THR A 125 22.75 14.66 -13.97
C THR A 125 22.14 14.34 -15.33
N GLY A 126 20.95 14.87 -15.62
CA GLY A 126 20.29 14.63 -16.89
C GLY A 126 20.50 15.74 -17.93
N ILE A 127 20.46 15.33 -19.19
CA ILE A 127 20.41 16.18 -20.38
C ILE A 127 19.17 15.75 -21.16
N ASP A 128 18.20 16.65 -21.26
CA ASP A 128 16.99 16.44 -22.04
C ASP A 128 17.26 16.68 -23.54
N LEU A 129 17.11 15.64 -24.35
CA LEU A 129 17.26 15.68 -25.81
C LEU A 129 15.89 15.72 -26.53
N GLY A 130 14.80 15.94 -25.80
CA GLY A 130 13.42 16.00 -26.28
C GLY A 130 12.77 14.61 -26.40
N SER A 131 13.37 13.69 -27.16
CA SER A 131 12.85 12.31 -27.30
C SER A 131 13.58 11.28 -26.44
N ALA A 132 14.69 11.67 -25.84
CA ALA A 132 15.52 10.83 -24.99
C ALA A 132 16.10 11.67 -23.85
N CYS A 133 16.47 10.98 -22.78
CA CYS A 133 17.22 11.57 -21.68
C CYS A 133 18.58 10.87 -21.58
N VAL A 134 19.63 11.66 -21.43
CA VAL A 134 20.97 11.16 -21.08
C VAL A 134 21.22 11.44 -19.61
N ALA A 135 21.50 10.42 -18.80
CA ALA A 135 21.77 10.54 -17.38
C ALA A 135 23.21 10.10 -17.05
N VAL A 136 24.03 11.05 -16.61
CA VAL A 136 25.47 10.88 -16.33
C VAL A 136 25.85 11.13 -14.88
#